data_AF-A0AAD9F3C6-F1
#
_entry.id   AF-A0AAD9F3C6-F1
#
_cell.length_a   1.000
_cell.length_b   1.000
_cell.length_c   1.000
_cell.angle_alpha   90.00
_cell.angle_beta   90.00
_cell.angle_gamma   90.00
#
_symmetry.space_group_name_H-M   'P 1'
#
loop_
_entity.id
_entity.type
_entity.pdbx_description
1 polymer ?
#
loop_
_entity_poly.entity_id
_entity_poly.type
_entity_poly.pdbx_seq_one_letter_code
_entity_poly.pdbx_strand_id
1 'polypeptide(L)'
;MCPTSGPSCGTAEVIYQKMDEALQKNAIPWRNCHLHPWVPLSHHPQHCQRAGLGFLEVCGFDPEDLTVDVGYWFKGSTNRKGYLTEFCELHGSEYLEILMHISIRWLSLERCLTRILQQYEPLASYFKSSNEKQPRFRRLLEAFSNPMTEVYLLFYQATLPVFSTFNLLLQREKSSIFLLHDEIRSFIRKLLSKISTQVDLLEIIQETSVAHILWGS
;
A
#
# COMPACT_ATOMS: atom_id res chain seq x y z
N MET A 1 16.20 -1.26 8.49
CA MET A 1 16.49 -2.01 7.24
C MET A 1 15.58 -3.24 7.23
N CYS A 2 14.96 -3.60 6.10
CA CYS A 2 14.06 -4.77 6.06
C CYS A 2 14.91 -6.05 6.05
N PRO A 3 14.77 -6.98 7.02
CA PRO A 3 15.66 -8.15 7.14
C PRO A 3 15.62 -9.08 5.92
N THR A 4 14.51 -9.08 5.16
CA THR A 4 14.31 -9.97 4.01
C THR A 4 14.71 -9.37 2.66
N SER A 5 14.90 -8.05 2.57
CA SER A 5 15.09 -7.36 1.28
C SER A 5 16.14 -6.24 1.30
N GLY A 6 16.82 -6.05 2.42
CA GLY A 6 17.92 -5.09 2.53
C GLY A 6 17.49 -3.65 2.20
N PRO A 7 18.37 -2.82 1.64
CA PRO A 7 18.08 -1.43 1.30
C PRO A 7 17.11 -1.25 0.10
N SER A 8 16.68 -2.33 -0.56
CA SER A 8 15.87 -2.33 -1.80
C SER A 8 14.45 -2.89 -1.62
N CYS A 9 13.92 -2.87 -0.39
CA CYS A 9 12.62 -3.42 -0.01
C CYS A 9 11.38 -2.83 -0.72
N GLY A 10 11.54 -1.87 -1.62
CA GLY A 10 10.47 -1.25 -2.41
C GLY A 10 10.74 -1.23 -3.92
N THR A 11 11.76 -1.93 -4.41
CA THR A 11 11.99 -2.03 -5.85
C THR A 11 10.94 -2.95 -6.46
N ALA A 12 10.44 -2.58 -7.64
CA ALA A 12 9.41 -3.33 -8.36
C ALA A 12 9.75 -4.82 -8.44
N GLU A 13 11.01 -5.16 -8.69
CA GLU A 13 11.52 -6.52 -8.78
C GLU A 13 11.35 -7.35 -7.50
N VAL A 14 11.69 -6.78 -6.34
CA VAL A 14 11.52 -7.43 -5.03
C VAL A 14 10.04 -7.62 -4.69
N ILE A 15 9.20 -6.65 -5.06
CA ILE A 15 7.75 -6.71 -4.87
C ILE A 15 7.16 -7.81 -5.76
N TYR A 16 7.52 -7.85 -7.05
CA TYR A 16 7.07 -8.88 -7.99
C TYR A 16 7.47 -10.28 -7.52
N GLN A 17 8.72 -10.46 -7.07
CA GLN A 17 9.20 -11.74 -6.58
C GLN A 17 8.40 -12.21 -5.35
N LYS A 18 8.19 -11.34 -4.36
CA LYS A 18 7.38 -11.69 -3.19
C LYS A 18 5.92 -11.98 -3.52
N MET A 19 5.33 -11.21 -4.45
CA MET A 19 3.97 -11.45 -4.94
C MET A 19 3.88 -12.82 -5.63
N ASP A 20 4.81 -13.14 -6.52
CA ASP A 20 4.82 -14.41 -7.24
C ASP A 20 5.01 -15.60 -6.30
N GLU A 21 5.94 -15.51 -5.35
CA GLU A 21 6.17 -16.53 -4.32
C GLU A 21 4.91 -16.77 -3.47
N ALA A 22 4.22 -15.71 -3.04
CA ALA A 22 3.00 -15.81 -2.26
C ALA A 22 1.82 -16.38 -3.08
N LEU A 23 1.67 -15.96 -4.33
CA LEU A 23 0.61 -16.43 -5.22
C LEU A 23 0.80 -17.91 -5.57
N GLN A 24 2.03 -18.33 -5.88
CA GLN A 24 2.37 -19.74 -6.14
C GLN A 24 2.16 -20.61 -4.91
N LYS A 25 2.63 -20.17 -3.73
CA LYS A 25 2.48 -20.90 -2.47
C LYS A 25 1.01 -21.16 -2.11
N ASN A 26 0.12 -20.23 -2.43
CA ASN A 26 -1.30 -20.32 -2.11
C ASN A 26 -2.18 -20.78 -3.29
N ALA A 27 -1.57 -21.20 -4.41
CA ALA A 27 -2.28 -21.60 -5.62
C ALA A 27 -3.28 -20.55 -6.16
N ILE A 28 -2.93 -19.27 -6.03
CA ILE A 28 -3.75 -18.14 -6.48
C ILE A 28 -3.28 -17.73 -7.87
N PRO A 29 -4.12 -17.86 -8.92
CA PRO A 29 -3.73 -17.48 -10.28
C PRO A 29 -3.60 -15.97 -10.44
N TRP A 30 -2.53 -15.52 -11.11
CA TRP A 30 -2.30 -14.09 -11.43
C TRP A 30 -3.49 -13.41 -12.11
N ARG A 31 -4.23 -14.13 -12.95
CA ARG A 31 -5.46 -13.64 -13.62
C ARG A 31 -6.58 -13.24 -12.66
N ASN A 32 -6.52 -13.64 -11.39
CA ASN A 32 -7.51 -13.23 -10.40
C ASN A 32 -7.17 -11.86 -9.78
N CYS A 33 -6.03 -11.25 -10.14
CA CYS A 33 -5.58 -9.96 -9.65
C CYS A 33 -5.97 -8.78 -10.58
N HIS A 34 -7.11 -8.85 -11.29
CA HIS A 34 -7.56 -7.76 -12.17
C HIS A 34 -8.06 -6.54 -11.39
N LEU A 35 -7.59 -5.34 -11.75
CA LEU A 35 -8.06 -4.07 -11.20
C LEU A 35 -8.35 -3.04 -12.29
N HIS A 36 -9.57 -2.50 -12.27
CA HIS A 36 -10.10 -1.48 -13.19
C HIS A 36 -9.47 -0.09 -12.92
N PRO A 37 -9.41 0.83 -13.91
CA PRO A 37 -8.56 2.04 -13.84
C PRO A 37 -9.15 3.18 -12.98
N TRP A 38 -8.29 3.91 -12.26
CA TRP A 38 -8.62 5.02 -11.35
C TRP A 38 -8.07 6.39 -11.79
N VAL A 39 -8.87 7.44 -11.64
CA VAL A 39 -8.46 8.88 -11.67
C VAL A 39 -9.12 9.63 -10.50
N PRO A 40 -8.39 10.38 -9.64
CA PRO A 40 -9.01 11.23 -8.62
C PRO A 40 -8.91 12.74 -8.91
N LEU A 41 -10.02 13.46 -8.72
CA LEU A 41 -10.09 14.93 -8.59
C LEU A 41 -10.30 15.32 -7.12
N SER A 42 -9.68 16.44 -6.73
CA SER A 42 -9.04 16.66 -5.44
C SER A 42 -9.85 17.33 -4.30
N HIS A 43 -11.18 17.29 -4.27
CA HIS A 43 -11.92 18.11 -3.27
C HIS A 43 -13.07 17.45 -2.50
N HIS A 44 -13.27 16.12 -2.58
CA HIS A 44 -14.25 15.44 -1.72
C HIS A 44 -13.73 14.09 -1.16
N PRO A 45 -13.58 13.95 0.17
CA PRO A 45 -13.15 12.70 0.83
C PRO A 45 -14.03 11.48 0.49
N GLN A 46 -15.31 11.72 0.18
CA GLN A 46 -16.29 10.67 -0.13
C GLN A 46 -16.07 9.99 -1.50
N HIS A 47 -15.36 10.62 -2.44
CA HIS A 47 -15.14 10.04 -3.77
C HIS A 47 -13.92 9.11 -3.84
N CYS A 48 -12.85 9.38 -3.08
CA CYS A 48 -11.71 8.45 -2.97
C CYS A 48 -12.08 7.16 -2.21
N GLN A 49 -13.01 7.22 -1.26
CA GLN A 49 -13.49 6.02 -0.57
C GLN A 49 -14.22 5.07 -1.53
N ARG A 50 -15.04 5.61 -2.44
CA ARG A 50 -15.76 4.80 -3.44
C ARG A 50 -14.83 4.08 -4.41
N ALA A 51 -13.57 4.51 -4.48
CA ALA A 51 -12.56 3.94 -5.34
C ALA A 51 -11.88 2.69 -4.80
N GLY A 52 -11.58 2.71 -3.50
CA GLY A 52 -11.08 1.53 -2.81
C GLY A 52 -12.10 0.40 -2.75
N LEU A 53 -13.41 0.68 -2.90
CA LEU A 53 -14.48 -0.30 -2.69
C LEU A 53 -14.37 -1.54 -3.58
N GLY A 54 -14.00 -1.43 -4.86
CA GLY A 54 -13.89 -2.60 -5.72
C GLY A 54 -12.71 -3.52 -5.32
N PHE A 55 -11.57 -2.94 -4.98
CA PHE A 55 -10.44 -3.71 -4.44
C PHE A 55 -10.76 -4.26 -3.05
N LEU A 56 -11.43 -3.48 -2.21
CA LEU A 56 -11.86 -3.87 -0.87
C LEU A 56 -12.88 -5.02 -0.91
N GLU A 57 -13.81 -5.02 -1.85
CA GLU A 57 -14.79 -6.10 -2.06
C GLU A 57 -14.12 -7.39 -2.49
N VAL A 58 -13.09 -7.32 -3.34
CA VAL A 58 -12.35 -8.49 -3.83
C VAL A 58 -11.37 -9.02 -2.78
N CYS A 59 -10.62 -8.13 -2.14
CA CYS A 59 -9.53 -8.49 -1.24
C CYS A 59 -9.96 -8.63 0.23
N GLY A 60 -11.10 -8.05 0.62
CA GLY A 60 -11.59 -8.03 2.00
C GLY A 60 -10.65 -7.34 2.98
N PHE A 61 -9.71 -6.54 2.48
CA PHE A 61 -8.62 -5.96 3.25
C PHE A 61 -8.52 -4.46 3.02
N ASP A 62 -8.62 -3.69 4.10
CA ASP A 62 -8.35 -2.26 4.10
C ASP A 62 -7.03 -1.96 4.83
N PRO A 63 -5.99 -1.44 4.13
CA PRO A 63 -4.74 -1.06 4.77
C PRO A 63 -4.92 0.08 5.79
N GLU A 64 -5.95 0.92 5.64
CA GLU A 64 -6.24 2.02 6.56
C GLU A 64 -6.69 1.49 7.92
N ASP A 65 -7.65 0.56 7.92
CA ASP A 65 -8.13 -0.12 9.13
C ASP A 65 -7.00 -0.85 9.86
N LEU A 66 -6.16 -1.60 9.13
CA LEU A 66 -5.01 -2.27 9.73
C LEU A 66 -4.07 -1.26 10.41
N THR A 67 -3.77 -0.16 9.71
CA THR A 67 -2.87 0.87 10.23
C THR A 67 -3.40 1.55 11.48
N VAL A 68 -4.71 1.85 11.48
CA VAL A 68 -5.41 2.42 12.64
C VAL A 68 -5.36 1.45 13.81
N ASP A 69 -5.68 0.18 13.60
CA ASP A 69 -5.67 -0.82 14.67
C ASP A 69 -4.26 -1.05 15.23
N VAL A 70 -3.22 -1.15 14.39
CA VAL A 70 -1.82 -1.26 14.84
C VAL A 70 -1.44 -0.03 15.67
N GLY A 71 -1.70 1.18 15.16
CA GLY A 71 -1.38 2.43 15.87
C GLY A 71 -2.02 2.48 17.25
N TYR A 72 -3.34 2.27 17.32
CA TYR A 72 -4.06 2.32 18.59
C TYR A 72 -3.77 1.15 19.53
N TRP A 73 -3.27 0.01 19.03
CA TRP A 73 -2.85 -1.10 19.87
C TRP A 73 -1.65 -0.73 20.75
N PHE A 74 -0.65 -0.09 20.15
CA PHE A 74 0.58 0.32 20.83
C PHE A 74 0.49 1.73 21.44
N LYS A 75 -0.56 2.49 21.12
CA LYS A 75 -0.76 3.85 21.65
C LYS A 75 -0.80 3.85 23.18
N GLY A 76 0.14 4.58 23.77
CA GLY A 76 0.21 4.81 25.22
C GLY A 76 0.61 3.60 26.07
N SER A 77 0.89 2.43 25.48
CA SER A 77 1.29 1.24 26.22
C SER A 77 2.79 1.01 26.13
N THR A 78 3.53 1.42 27.17
CA THR A 78 4.98 1.18 27.28
C THR A 78 5.29 -0.32 27.35
N ASN A 79 4.45 -1.09 28.03
CA ASN A 79 4.60 -2.54 28.15
C ASN A 79 4.49 -3.24 26.79
N ARG A 80 3.46 -2.95 25.97
CA ARG A 80 3.32 -3.54 24.63
C ARG A 80 4.47 -3.14 23.70
N LYS A 81 4.91 -1.88 23.78
CA LYS A 81 6.07 -1.41 23.01
C LYS A 81 7.36 -2.15 23.43
N GLY A 82 7.57 -2.36 24.73
CA GLY A 82 8.69 -3.14 25.25
C GLY A 82 8.71 -4.57 24.74
N TYR A 83 7.58 -5.28 24.81
CA TYR A 83 7.46 -6.63 24.24
C TYR A 83 7.74 -6.65 22.74
N LEU A 84 7.23 -5.67 21.97
CA LEU A 84 7.52 -5.60 20.54
C LEU A 84 9.02 -5.39 20.28
N THR A 85 9.73 -4.62 21.12
CA THR A 85 11.19 -4.47 21.03
C THR A 85 11.91 -5.80 21.17
N GLU A 86 11.50 -6.66 22.11
CA GLU A 86 12.06 -8.01 22.27
C GLU A 86 11.86 -8.84 20.99
N PHE A 87 10.68 -8.77 20.35
CA PHE A 87 10.45 -9.41 19.06
C PHE A 87 11.31 -8.81 17.94
N CYS A 88 11.54 -7.50 17.93
CA CYS A 88 12.44 -6.89 16.96
C CYS A 88 13.86 -7.45 17.09
N GLU A 89 14.36 -7.59 18.32
CA GLU A 89 15.68 -8.18 18.62
C GLU A 89 15.77 -9.65 18.19
N LEU A 90 14.73 -10.46 18.46
CA LEU A 90 14.66 -11.85 18.02
C LEU A 90 14.76 -12.01 16.50
N HIS A 91 14.27 -11.03 15.75
CA HIS A 91 14.32 -10.99 14.28
C HIS A 91 15.54 -10.22 13.74
N GLY A 92 16.48 -9.82 14.59
CA GLY A 92 17.68 -9.08 14.18
C GLY A 92 17.36 -7.70 13.59
N SER A 93 16.27 -7.08 14.04
CA SER A 93 15.78 -5.78 13.56
C SER A 93 15.73 -4.76 14.69
N GLU A 94 15.89 -3.48 14.35
CA GLU A 94 15.75 -2.40 15.31
C GLU A 94 14.28 -2.04 15.52
N TYR A 95 13.88 -1.78 16.77
CA TYR A 95 12.55 -1.24 17.04
C TYR A 95 12.38 0.12 16.38
N LEU A 96 11.31 0.24 15.60
CA LEU A 96 10.90 1.51 15.03
C LEU A 96 9.58 1.92 15.68
N GLU A 97 9.46 3.20 16.07
CA GLU A 97 8.23 3.69 16.68
C GLU A 97 7.03 3.51 15.73
N ILE A 98 5.97 2.87 16.24
CA ILE A 98 4.71 2.72 15.53
C ILE A 98 4.06 4.10 15.34
N LEU A 99 3.75 4.43 14.09
CA LEU A 99 3.11 5.67 13.71
C LEU A 99 1.60 5.57 13.82
N MET A 100 0.95 6.66 14.21
CA MET A 100 -0.50 6.79 14.22
C MET A 100 -0.98 7.35 12.89
N HIS A 101 -1.90 6.64 12.25
CA HIS A 101 -2.63 7.14 11.09
C HIS A 101 -3.98 7.74 11.50
N ILE A 102 -4.41 8.78 10.78
CA ILE A 102 -5.73 9.41 10.91
C ILE A 102 -6.32 9.48 9.50
N SER A 103 -7.53 8.94 9.29
CA SER A 103 -8.02 8.58 7.95
C SER A 103 -8.19 9.74 6.95
N ILE A 104 -8.19 10.98 7.43
CA ILE A 104 -8.27 12.16 6.57
C ILE A 104 -6.92 12.59 5.98
N ARG A 105 -5.83 11.88 6.25
CA ARG A 105 -4.47 12.23 5.79
C ARG A 105 -3.81 11.05 5.08
N TRP A 106 -4.19 10.84 3.84
CA TRP A 106 -3.58 9.83 2.97
C TRP A 106 -2.02 9.90 2.90
N LEU A 107 -1.39 11.07 3.09
CA LEU A 107 0.09 11.20 3.22
C LEU A 107 0.66 10.48 4.45
N SER A 108 -0.09 10.38 5.55
CA SER A 108 0.36 9.62 6.72
C SER A 108 0.23 8.11 6.51
N LEU A 109 -0.70 7.66 5.65
CA LEU A 109 -0.90 6.24 5.38
C LEU A 109 0.36 5.61 4.80
N GLU A 110 0.97 6.24 3.78
CA GLU A 110 2.22 5.77 3.17
C GLU A 110 3.33 5.55 4.22
N ARG A 111 3.52 6.52 5.12
CA ARG A 111 4.54 6.46 6.17
C ARG A 111 4.25 5.35 7.17
N CYS A 112 2.99 5.19 7.56
CA CYS A 112 2.61 4.17 8.53
C CYS A 112 2.70 2.76 7.92
N LEU A 113 2.30 2.56 6.67
CA LEU A 113 2.46 1.28 5.98
C LEU A 113 3.94 0.92 5.79
N THR A 114 4.76 1.90 5.39
CA THR A 114 6.21 1.71 5.30
C THR A 114 6.78 1.29 6.65
N ARG A 115 6.34 1.93 7.75
CA ARG A 115 6.76 1.58 9.11
C ARG A 115 6.35 0.15 9.46
N ILE A 116 5.09 -0.23 9.22
CA ILE A 116 4.60 -1.61 9.49
C ILE A 116 5.42 -2.64 8.71
N LEU A 117 5.66 -2.40 7.41
CA LEU A 117 6.44 -3.31 6.56
C LEU A 117 7.90 -3.46 7.02
N GLN A 118 8.52 -2.38 7.52
CA GLN A 118 9.91 -2.43 8.01
C GLN A 118 10.11 -3.34 9.23
N GLN A 119 9.05 -3.63 9.97
CA GLN A 119 9.05 -4.48 11.17
C GLN A 119 7.92 -5.52 11.10
N TYR A 120 7.58 -5.98 9.89
CA TYR A 120 6.44 -6.89 9.66
C TYR A 120 6.63 -8.22 10.38
N GLU A 121 7.80 -8.84 10.25
CA GLU A 121 8.12 -10.13 10.89
C GLU A 121 8.07 -10.08 12.43
N PRO A 122 8.68 -9.07 13.10
CA PRO A 122 8.47 -8.83 14.52
C PRO A 122 7.00 -8.68 14.91
N LEU A 123 6.22 -7.87 14.16
CA LEU A 123 4.81 -7.66 14.43
C LEU A 123 3.99 -8.94 14.27
N ALA A 124 4.24 -9.70 13.20
CA ALA A 124 3.56 -10.96 12.94
C ALA A 124 3.85 -11.98 14.05
N SER A 125 5.09 -12.06 14.52
CA SER A 125 5.48 -12.92 15.63
C SER A 125 4.84 -12.50 16.95
N TYR A 126 4.83 -11.19 17.24
CA TYR A 126 4.21 -10.61 18.42
C TYR A 126 2.71 -10.93 18.52
N PHE A 127 1.96 -10.77 17.42
CA PHE A 127 0.53 -11.06 17.45
C PHE A 127 0.27 -12.58 17.55
N LYS A 128 1.09 -13.42 16.90
CA LYS A 128 0.95 -14.89 16.97
C LYS A 128 1.35 -15.49 18.32
N SER A 129 2.15 -14.80 19.13
CA SER A 129 2.64 -15.33 20.41
C SER A 129 1.66 -15.16 21.57
N SER A 130 0.58 -14.38 21.40
CA SER A 130 -0.37 -14.06 22.46
C SER A 130 -1.80 -14.40 22.03
N ASN A 131 -2.69 -14.56 23.00
CA ASN A 131 -4.11 -14.84 22.77
C ASN A 131 -4.99 -13.89 23.61
N GLU A 132 -4.96 -12.60 23.29
CA GLU A 132 -5.80 -11.62 23.97
C GLU A 132 -7.25 -11.65 23.46
N LYS A 133 -8.20 -11.45 24.37
CA LYS A 133 -9.63 -11.45 24.05
C LYS A 133 -10.12 -10.14 23.44
N GLN A 134 -9.31 -9.08 23.44
CA GLN A 134 -9.70 -7.76 22.92
C GLN A 134 -10.04 -7.84 21.42
N PRO A 135 -11.17 -7.27 20.96
CA PRO A 135 -11.58 -7.36 19.54
C PRO A 135 -10.51 -6.86 18.56
N ARG A 136 -9.84 -5.75 18.88
CA ARG A 136 -8.73 -5.22 18.08
C ARG A 136 -7.59 -6.22 17.94
N PHE A 137 -7.20 -6.87 19.04
CA PHE A 137 -6.14 -7.88 18.99
C PHE A 137 -6.51 -9.03 18.05
N ARG A 138 -7.76 -9.50 18.10
CA ARG A 138 -8.21 -10.58 17.21
C ARG A 138 -8.13 -10.20 15.73
N ARG A 139 -8.56 -8.98 15.38
CA ARG A 139 -8.44 -8.48 14.00
C ARG A 139 -6.98 -8.39 13.56
N LEU A 140 -6.10 -7.92 14.44
CA LEU A 140 -4.66 -7.86 14.17
C LEU A 140 -4.05 -9.26 14.02
N LEU A 141 -4.38 -10.18 14.91
CA LEU A 141 -3.95 -11.58 14.83
C LEU A 141 -4.41 -12.22 13.52
N GLU A 142 -5.67 -12.03 13.13
CA GLU A 142 -6.22 -12.53 11.87
C GLU A 142 -5.48 -11.95 10.67
N ALA A 143 -5.28 -10.64 10.63
CA ALA A 143 -4.54 -9.96 9.56
C ALA A 143 -3.08 -10.46 9.45
N PHE A 144 -2.32 -10.47 10.56
CA PHE A 144 -0.93 -10.93 10.54
C PHE A 144 -0.76 -12.45 10.40
N SER A 145 -1.86 -13.22 10.52
CA SER A 145 -1.88 -14.65 10.21
C SER A 145 -2.19 -14.92 8.74
N ASN A 146 -2.83 -13.98 8.05
CA ASN A 146 -3.12 -14.10 6.63
C ASN A 146 -1.85 -13.80 5.80
N PRO A 147 -1.35 -14.76 4.98
CA PRO A 147 -0.17 -14.53 4.15
C PRO A 147 -0.37 -13.44 3.09
N MET A 148 -1.62 -13.15 2.69
CA MET A 148 -1.92 -12.10 1.72
C MET A 148 -1.79 -10.69 2.29
N THR A 149 -1.82 -10.53 3.61
CA THR A 149 -1.75 -9.19 4.21
C THR A 149 -0.44 -8.48 3.88
N GLU A 150 0.71 -9.15 3.99
CA GLU A 150 2.00 -8.54 3.60
C GLU A 150 2.01 -8.16 2.11
N VAL A 151 1.46 -9.03 1.26
CA VAL A 151 1.36 -8.81 -0.18
C VAL A 151 0.56 -7.55 -0.50
N TYR A 152 -0.61 -7.40 0.11
CA TYR A 152 -1.43 -6.20 -0.05
C TYR A 152 -0.68 -4.96 0.44
N LEU A 153 -0.03 -5.04 1.59
CA LEU A 153 0.75 -3.91 2.11
C LEU A 153 1.89 -3.49 1.17
N LEU A 154 2.62 -4.46 0.60
CA LEU A 154 3.68 -4.19 -0.39
C LEU A 154 3.11 -3.52 -1.64
N PHE A 155 1.97 -4.01 -2.14
CA PHE A 155 1.29 -3.40 -3.28
C PHE A 155 0.89 -1.93 -2.99
N TYR A 156 0.30 -1.67 -1.82
CA TYR A 156 -0.03 -0.30 -1.42
C TYR A 156 1.21 0.57 -1.25
N GLN A 157 2.28 0.05 -0.65
CA GLN A 157 3.54 0.79 -0.49
C GLN A 157 4.17 1.14 -1.83
N ALA A 158 4.00 0.30 -2.86
CA ALA A 158 4.49 0.57 -4.21
C ALA A 158 3.66 1.63 -4.94
N THR A 159 2.38 1.73 -4.62
CA THR A 159 1.39 2.55 -5.36
C THR A 159 1.20 3.92 -4.72
N LEU A 160 1.12 3.99 -3.39
CA LEU A 160 0.90 5.23 -2.64
C LEU A 160 1.92 6.35 -2.96
N PRO A 161 3.23 6.10 -3.17
CA PRO A 161 4.19 7.14 -3.50
C PRO A 161 3.87 7.91 -4.80
N VAL A 162 3.19 7.25 -5.76
CA VAL A 162 2.74 7.88 -7.01
C VAL A 162 1.69 8.95 -6.71
N PHE A 163 0.74 8.62 -5.82
CA PHE A 163 -0.22 9.58 -5.30
C PHE A 163 0.50 10.67 -4.47
N SER A 164 1.42 10.29 -3.57
CA SER A 164 2.16 11.18 -2.66
C SER A 164 2.84 12.30 -3.40
N THR A 165 3.57 11.93 -4.45
CA THR A 165 4.27 12.85 -5.33
C THR A 165 3.29 13.79 -6.05
N PHE A 166 2.22 13.25 -6.63
CA PHE A 166 1.26 14.03 -7.40
C PHE A 166 0.48 15.03 -6.54
N ASN A 167 0.02 14.64 -5.36
CA ASN A 167 -0.72 15.56 -4.50
C ASN A 167 0.20 16.61 -3.85
N LEU A 168 1.45 16.26 -3.50
CA LEU A 168 2.43 17.27 -3.08
C LEU A 168 2.67 18.32 -4.16
N LEU A 169 2.60 17.92 -5.44
CA LEU A 169 2.66 18.85 -6.57
C LEU A 169 1.42 19.74 -6.63
N LEU A 170 0.20 19.18 -6.44
CA LEU A 170 -1.05 19.95 -6.41
C LEU A 170 -1.13 20.92 -5.21
N GLN A 171 -0.49 20.59 -4.09
CA GLN A 171 -0.46 21.41 -2.88
C GLN A 171 0.59 22.53 -2.92
N ARG A 172 1.37 22.66 -4.00
CA ARG A 172 2.34 23.76 -4.13
C ARG A 172 1.62 25.11 -4.23
N GLU A 173 2.09 26.09 -3.48
CA GLU A 173 1.54 27.46 -3.51
C GLU A 173 1.61 28.12 -4.89
N LYS A 174 2.60 27.75 -5.72
CA LYS A 174 2.71 28.18 -7.12
C LYS A 174 2.33 27.03 -8.03
N SER A 175 1.06 26.98 -8.43
CA SER A 175 0.62 26.08 -9.51
C SER A 175 0.91 26.73 -10.87
N SER A 176 1.57 25.98 -11.75
CA SER A 176 1.69 26.36 -13.16
C SER A 176 0.70 25.52 -13.94
N ILE A 177 -0.44 26.12 -14.32
CA ILE A 177 -1.51 25.46 -15.07
C ILE A 177 -0.97 24.80 -16.35
N PHE A 178 0.05 25.41 -16.97
CA PHE A 178 0.69 24.90 -18.17
C PHE A 178 1.46 23.57 -17.96
N LEU A 179 1.95 23.30 -16.74
CA LEU A 179 2.63 22.05 -16.41
C LEU A 179 1.65 20.97 -15.91
N LEU A 180 0.45 21.37 -15.49
CA LEU A 180 -0.52 20.47 -14.85
C LEU A 180 -0.91 19.30 -15.76
N HIS A 181 -1.11 19.55 -17.06
CA HIS A 181 -1.48 18.51 -18.01
C HIS A 181 -0.40 17.43 -18.15
N ASP A 182 0.87 17.81 -18.25
CA ASP A 182 1.97 16.86 -18.39
C ASP A 182 2.20 16.07 -17.09
N GLU A 183 2.02 16.72 -15.94
CA GLU A 183 2.10 16.07 -14.62
C GLU A 183 0.96 15.10 -14.37
N ILE A 184 -0.29 15.43 -14.78
CA ILE A 184 -1.42 14.50 -14.75
C ILE A 184 -1.15 13.30 -15.66
N ARG A 185 -0.65 13.53 -16.87
CA ARG A 185 -0.30 12.46 -17.81
C ARG A 185 0.80 11.55 -17.25
N SER A 186 1.82 12.15 -16.63
CA SER A 186 2.91 11.43 -15.94
C SER A 186 2.38 10.60 -14.77
N PHE A 187 1.50 11.18 -13.96
CA PHE A 187 0.83 10.50 -12.85
C PHE A 187 0.02 9.29 -13.33
N ILE A 188 -0.85 9.45 -14.33
CA ILE A 188 -1.67 8.36 -14.88
C ILE A 188 -0.79 7.24 -15.42
N ARG A 189 0.28 7.56 -16.18
CA ARG A 189 1.21 6.54 -16.71
C ARG A 189 1.92 5.77 -15.60
N LYS A 190 2.39 6.46 -14.56
CA LYS A 190 3.03 5.83 -13.40
C LYS A 190 2.05 4.97 -12.59
N LEU A 191 0.79 5.39 -12.50
CA LEU A 191 -0.25 4.64 -11.82
C LEU A 191 -0.59 3.37 -12.59
N LEU A 192 -0.83 3.48 -13.90
CA LEU A 192 -1.12 2.34 -14.76
C LEU A 192 0.02 1.33 -14.79
N SER A 193 1.28 1.77 -14.84
CA SER A 193 2.42 0.85 -14.83
C SER A 193 2.62 0.07 -13.52
N LYS A 194 1.95 0.48 -12.44
CA LYS A 194 1.94 -0.22 -11.15
C LYS A 194 0.76 -1.16 -10.98
N ILE A 195 -0.33 -0.95 -11.72
CA ILE A 195 -1.60 -1.68 -11.56
C ILE A 195 -1.81 -2.70 -12.68
N SER A 196 -1.36 -2.39 -13.90
CA SER A 196 -1.60 -3.21 -15.08
C SER A 196 -0.49 -4.23 -15.29
N THR A 197 -0.86 -5.43 -15.77
CA THR A 197 0.12 -6.35 -16.32
C THR A 197 0.67 -5.79 -17.64
N GLN A 198 1.83 -6.27 -18.09
CA GLN A 198 2.47 -5.81 -19.32
C GLN A 198 1.56 -5.94 -20.57
N VAL A 199 0.55 -6.82 -20.49
CA VAL A 199 -0.44 -7.10 -21.53
C VAL A 199 -1.50 -5.98 -21.61
N ASP A 200 -2.07 -5.54 -20.48
CA ASP A 200 -3.12 -4.51 -20.47
C ASP A 200 -2.59 -3.12 -20.88
N LEU A 201 -1.30 -2.85 -20.63
CA LEU A 201 -0.65 -1.59 -21.02
C LEU A 201 -0.55 -1.43 -22.54
N LEU A 202 -0.38 -2.51 -23.29
CA LEU A 202 -0.27 -2.47 -24.75
C LEU A 202 -1.61 -2.12 -25.40
N GLU A 203 -2.72 -2.64 -24.88
CA GLU A 203 -4.07 -2.30 -25.35
C GLU A 203 -4.42 -0.83 -25.08
N ILE A 204 -4.13 -0.31 -23.88
CA ILE A 204 -4.36 1.10 -23.53
C ILE A 204 -3.49 2.06 -24.37
N ILE A 205 -2.24 1.67 -24.66
CA ILE A 205 -1.35 2.46 -25.54
C ILE A 205 -1.85 2.44 -26.99
N GLN A 206 -2.38 1.31 -27.47
CA GLN A 206 -2.98 1.24 -28.80
C GLN A 206 -4.23 2.12 -28.91
N GLU A 207 -5.14 2.09 -27.93
CA GLU A 207 -6.33 2.95 -27.92
C GLU A 207 -5.99 4.44 -27.88
N THR A 208 -4.99 4.83 -27.09
CA THR A 208 -4.55 6.24 -27.02
C THR A 208 -3.79 6.70 -28.27
N SER A 209 -3.06 5.80 -28.95
CA SER A 209 -2.45 6.07 -30.25
C SER A 209 -3.51 6.24 -31.35
N VAL A 210 -4.55 5.39 -31.33
CA VAL A 210 -5.69 5.49 -32.26
C VAL A 210 -6.50 6.76 -32.01
N ALA A 211 -6.68 7.20 -30.77
CA ALA A 211 -7.33 8.48 -30.47
C ALA A 211 -6.53 9.69 -30.99
N HIS A 212 -5.20 9.62 -30.99
CA HIS A 212 -4.34 10.66 -31.57
C HIS A 212 -4.36 10.67 -33.12
N ILE A 213 -4.66 9.53 -33.75
CA ILE A 213 -4.87 9.39 -35.20
C ILE A 213 -6.29 9.84 -35.61
N LEU A 214 -7.30 9.60 -34.77
CA LEU A 214 -8.70 9.91 -35.07
C LEU A 214 -9.10 11.37 -34.75
N TRP A 215 -8.41 12.05 -33.84
CA TRP A 215 -8.67 13.45 -33.47
C TRP A 215 -7.52 14.40 -33.80
N GLY A 216 -6.54 13.94 -34.58
CA GLY A 216 -5.42 14.73 -35.08
C GLY A 216 -5.54 15.04 -36.57
N SER A 217 -6.40 16.01 -36.91
CA SER A 217 -6.33 16.91 -38.08
C SER A 217 -7.26 18.10 -37.84
#